data_AF-A0AA35WUD5-F1
#
_entry.id   AF-A0AA35WUD5-F1
#
_cell.length_a   1.000
_cell.length_b   1.000
_cell.length_c   1.000
_cell.angle_alpha   90.00
_cell.angle_beta   90.00
_cell.angle_gamma   90.00
#
_symmetry.space_group_name_H-M   'P 1'
#
loop_
_entity.id
_entity.type
_entity.pdbx_description
1 polymer ?
#
loop_
_entity_poly.entity_id
_entity_poly.type
_entity_poly.pdbx_seq_one_letter_code
_entity_poly.pdbx_strand_id
1 'polypeptide(L)'
;MWQTNLAQLEKQYRITDPVLLVKSASVLAVVILLFFLASVIPGIELKLGWIAIFGAVVLLILADTQNLDPILHKIEWSTLLFFAGLFVLMEGLQELGLIQYIGDQMVSMIKMVPPENQMVVALIVVVWVSALASSFIDNIPFTTATIPVIVELAENPELCLSLRPLVWALAFGACLGGNGTLIGASANVVCAGIAEQNGYKISFVKFFR
;
A
#
# COMPACT_ATOMS: atom_id res chain seq x y z
N MET A 1 34.68 -1.63 -12.51
CA MET A 1 33.91 -0.97 -11.42
C MET A 1 32.87 -1.91 -10.81
N TRP A 2 32.02 -2.59 -11.59
CA TRP A 2 31.02 -3.53 -11.01
C TRP A 2 31.62 -4.82 -10.44
N GLN A 3 32.67 -5.38 -11.05
CA GLN A 3 33.32 -6.61 -10.56
C GLN A 3 33.95 -6.43 -9.17
N THR A 4 34.53 -5.26 -8.92
CA THR A 4 35.11 -4.90 -7.62
C THR A 4 34.04 -4.74 -6.55
N ASN A 5 32.88 -4.16 -6.91
CA ASN A 5 31.72 -4.07 -6.03
C ASN A 5 31.10 -5.44 -5.73
N LEU A 6 31.00 -6.33 -6.73
CA LEU A 6 30.51 -7.70 -6.53
C LEU A 6 31.42 -8.48 -5.57
N ALA A 7 32.73 -8.41 -5.75
CA ALA A 7 33.68 -9.07 -4.86
C ALA A 7 33.64 -8.51 -3.43
N GLN A 8 33.36 -7.21 -3.26
CA GLN A 8 33.17 -6.61 -1.93
C GLN A 8 31.85 -7.04 -1.28
N LEU A 9 30.75 -7.05 -2.03
CA LEU A 9 29.44 -7.49 -1.55
C LEU A 9 29.44 -8.99 -1.19
N GLU A 10 30.08 -9.83 -1.99
CA GLU A 10 30.21 -11.27 -1.73
C GLU A 10 31.02 -11.55 -0.46
N LYS A 11 32.03 -10.72 -0.18
CA LYS A 11 32.84 -10.79 1.03
C LYS A 11 32.10 -10.27 2.27
N GLN A 12 31.21 -9.29 2.10
CA GLN A 12 30.45 -8.65 3.19
C GLN A 12 29.13 -9.36 3.53
N TYR A 13 28.47 -9.98 2.55
CA TYR A 13 27.18 -10.67 2.67
C TYR A 13 27.27 -12.17 2.35
N ARG A 14 28.31 -12.83 2.85
CA ARG A 14 28.52 -14.26 2.63
C ARG A 14 27.41 -15.07 3.31
N ILE A 15 26.79 -15.99 2.56
CA ILE A 15 25.80 -16.94 3.11
C ILE A 15 26.47 -17.71 4.24
N THR A 16 26.04 -17.43 5.47
CA THR A 16 26.65 -17.97 6.69
C THR A 16 26.07 -19.34 7.00
N ASP A 17 24.78 -19.55 6.72
CA ASP A 17 24.06 -20.80 6.92
C ASP A 17 23.15 -21.13 5.71
N PRO A 18 23.54 -22.08 4.85
CA PRO A 18 22.75 -22.47 3.69
C PRO A 18 21.48 -23.25 4.06
N VAL A 19 21.45 -23.91 5.23
CA VAL A 19 20.28 -24.66 5.70
C VAL A 19 19.20 -23.67 6.15
N LEU A 20 19.59 -22.66 6.93
CA LEU A 20 18.68 -21.59 7.34
C LEU A 20 18.14 -20.82 6.13
N LEU A 21 18.97 -20.59 5.11
CA LEU A 21 18.54 -19.96 3.87
C LEU A 21 17.42 -20.75 3.17
N VAL A 22 17.58 -22.07 3.02
CA VAL A 22 16.58 -22.94 2.39
C VAL A 22 15.28 -22.99 3.22
N LYS A 23 15.39 -23.09 4.55
CA LYS A 23 14.22 -22.99 5.44
C LYS A 23 13.51 -21.64 5.30
N SER A 24 14.27 -20.56 5.19
CA SER A 24 13.70 -19.21 5.09
C SER A 24 13.00 -18.99 3.76
N ALA A 25 13.63 -19.44 2.67
CA ALA A 25 13.07 -19.39 1.34
C ALA A 25 11.80 -20.27 1.22
N SER A 26 11.78 -21.45 1.86
CA SER A 26 10.60 -22.32 1.82
C SER A 26 9.41 -21.70 2.55
N VAL A 27 9.62 -21.13 3.74
CA VAL A 27 8.54 -20.43 4.45
C VAL A 27 8.06 -19.22 3.66
N LEU A 28 8.96 -18.42 3.09
CA LEU A 28 8.58 -17.28 2.26
C LEU A 28 7.73 -17.71 1.06
N ALA A 29 8.12 -18.80 0.37
CA ALA A 29 7.35 -19.35 -0.74
C ALA A 29 5.95 -19.82 -0.29
N VAL A 30 5.85 -20.46 0.88
CA VAL A 30 4.55 -20.88 1.46
C VAL A 30 3.68 -19.67 1.79
N VAL A 31 4.24 -18.64 2.42
CA VAL A 31 3.51 -17.39 2.75
C VAL A 31 2.97 -16.71 1.48
N ILE A 32 3.79 -16.62 0.44
CA ILE A 32 3.38 -16.06 -0.85
C ILE A 32 2.26 -16.90 -1.47
N LEU A 33 2.38 -18.23 -1.46
CA LEU A 33 1.32 -19.12 -1.94
C LEU A 33 0.02 -18.94 -1.15
N LEU A 34 0.10 -18.80 0.17
CA LEU A 34 -1.06 -18.56 1.03
C LEU A 34 -1.73 -17.22 0.73
N PHE A 35 -0.99 -16.16 0.38
CA PHE A 35 -1.58 -14.90 -0.06
C PHE A 35 -2.42 -15.08 -1.34
N PHE A 36 -1.91 -15.81 -2.34
CA PHE A 36 -2.68 -16.09 -3.55
C PHE A 36 -3.89 -16.99 -3.28
N LEU A 37 -3.72 -18.04 -2.47
CA LEU A 37 -4.81 -18.96 -2.12
C LEU A 37 -5.93 -18.24 -1.37
N ALA A 38 -5.59 -17.41 -0.38
CA ALA A 38 -6.56 -16.61 0.37
C ALA A 38 -7.29 -15.59 -0.53
N SER A 39 -6.64 -15.09 -1.59
CA SER A 39 -7.27 -14.16 -2.53
C SER A 39 -8.14 -14.83 -3.59
N VAL A 40 -7.85 -16.08 -3.97
CA VAL A 40 -8.50 -16.76 -5.12
C VAL A 40 -9.65 -17.67 -4.67
N ILE A 41 -9.56 -18.30 -3.49
CA ILE A 41 -10.55 -19.29 -3.03
C ILE A 41 -11.64 -18.57 -2.22
N PRO A 42 -12.88 -18.48 -2.73
CA PRO A 42 -13.99 -17.91 -1.97
C PRO A 42 -14.33 -18.83 -0.79
N GLY A 43 -14.23 -18.34 0.44
CA GLY A 43 -14.55 -19.08 1.67
C GLY A 43 -13.40 -19.21 2.69
N ILE A 44 -12.17 -18.82 2.32
CA ILE A 44 -11.05 -18.73 3.26
C ILE A 44 -10.92 -17.27 3.71
N GLU A 45 -11.51 -16.90 4.84
CA GLU A 45 -11.41 -15.55 5.43
C GLU A 45 -10.09 -15.34 6.20
N LEU A 46 -8.97 -15.78 5.64
CA LEU A 46 -7.66 -15.50 6.24
C LEU A 46 -7.21 -14.08 5.86
N LYS A 47 -7.27 -13.16 6.82
CA LYS A 47 -6.71 -11.81 6.63
C LYS A 47 -5.20 -11.94 6.37
N LEU A 48 -4.70 -11.22 5.37
CA LEU A 48 -3.29 -11.29 4.93
C LEU A 48 -2.29 -11.05 6.08
N GLY A 49 -2.64 -10.17 7.04
CA GLY A 49 -1.83 -9.93 8.23
C GLY A 49 -1.58 -11.18 9.08
N TRP A 50 -2.58 -12.06 9.23
CA TRP A 50 -2.41 -13.31 9.98
C TRP A 50 -1.49 -14.29 9.28
N ILE A 51 -1.56 -14.35 7.95
CA ILE A 51 -0.67 -15.19 7.13
C ILE A 51 0.79 -14.70 7.27
N ALA A 52 1.01 -13.38 7.28
CA ALA A 52 2.33 -12.80 7.48
C ALA A 52 2.89 -13.10 8.89
N ILE A 53 2.07 -12.95 9.94
CA ILE A 53 2.45 -13.28 11.32
C ILE A 53 2.77 -14.77 11.44
N PHE A 54 1.96 -15.64 10.84
CA PHE A 54 2.21 -17.08 10.81
C PHE A 54 3.58 -17.39 10.19
N GLY A 55 3.88 -16.81 9.02
CA GLY A 55 5.19 -16.94 8.39
C GLY A 55 6.34 -16.48 9.28
N ALA A 56 6.19 -15.32 9.92
CA ALA A 56 7.19 -14.78 10.85
C ALA A 56 7.42 -15.72 12.05
N VAL A 57 6.35 -16.23 12.67
CA VAL A 57 6.45 -17.16 13.81
C VAL A 57 7.11 -18.47 13.40
N VAL A 58 6.73 -19.05 12.26
CA VAL A 58 7.35 -20.28 11.75
C VAL A 58 8.84 -20.07 11.47
N LEU A 59 9.23 -18.94 10.87
CA LEU A 59 10.64 -18.59 10.66
C LEU A 59 11.41 -18.47 11.96
N LEU A 60 10.85 -17.81 12.98
CA LEU A 60 11.48 -17.66 14.28
C LEU A 60 11.73 -19.01 14.96
N ILE A 61 10.76 -19.94 14.87
CA ILE A 61 10.90 -21.31 15.39
C ILE A 61 11.99 -22.08 14.63
N LEU A 62 12.01 -21.97 13.30
CA LEU A 62 12.96 -22.70 12.45
C LEU A 62 14.40 -22.18 12.52
N ALA A 63 14.56 -20.90 12.87
CA ALA A 63 15.85 -20.25 13.05
C ALA A 63 16.55 -20.62 14.37
N ASP A 64 15.85 -21.29 15.30
CA ASP A 64 16.35 -21.72 16.61
C ASP A 64 17.09 -20.60 17.36
N THR A 65 16.50 -19.41 17.32
CA THR A 65 17.11 -18.22 17.92
C THR A 65 16.85 -18.24 19.42
N GLN A 66 17.84 -18.67 20.19
CA GLN A 66 17.81 -18.67 21.67
C GLN A 66 17.63 -17.26 22.26
N ASN A 67 17.87 -16.21 21.46
CA ASN A 67 17.66 -14.82 21.84
C ASN A 67 16.84 -14.08 20.76
N LEU A 68 15.61 -13.70 21.11
CA LEU A 68 14.67 -12.97 20.24
C LEU A 68 14.89 -11.45 20.25
N ASP A 69 15.57 -10.91 21.28
CA ASP A 69 15.80 -9.47 21.45
C ASP A 69 16.39 -8.80 20.20
N PRO A 70 17.50 -9.29 19.59
CA PRO A 70 18.08 -8.66 18.42
C PRO A 70 17.18 -8.71 17.18
N ILE A 71 16.17 -9.57 17.15
CA ILE A 71 15.20 -9.68 16.05
C ILE A 71 14.06 -8.69 16.25
N LEU A 72 13.56 -8.59 17.48
CA LEU A 72 12.52 -7.61 17.84
C LEU A 72 13.00 -6.17 17.69
N HIS A 73 14.29 -5.91 17.90
CA HIS A 73 14.90 -4.61 17.64
C HIS A 73 14.97 -4.23 16.15
N LYS A 74 14.80 -5.20 15.23
CA LYS A 74 14.73 -4.93 13.78
C LYS A 74 13.32 -4.56 13.31
N ILE A 75 12.34 -4.57 14.20
CA ILE A 75 10.97 -4.16 13.88
C ILE A 75 10.91 -2.63 13.87
N GLU A 76 10.42 -2.06 12.76
CA GLU A 76 10.19 -0.63 12.61
C GLU A 76 8.92 -0.17 13.35
N TRP A 77 9.00 -0.09 14.68
CA TRP A 77 7.88 0.34 15.53
C TRP A 77 7.33 1.71 15.13
N SER A 78 8.21 2.64 14.76
CA SER A 78 7.83 3.98 14.30
C SER A 78 6.94 3.93 13.05
N THR A 79 7.28 3.05 12.10
CA THR A 79 6.51 2.89 10.86
C THR A 79 5.15 2.23 11.12
N LEU A 80 5.08 1.24 12.02
CA LEU A 80 3.81 0.62 12.42
C LEU A 80 2.88 1.62 13.11
N LEU A 81 3.40 2.40 14.06
CA LEU A 81 2.63 3.44 14.74
C LEU A 81 2.19 4.56 13.78
N PHE A 82 3.04 4.93 12.84
CA PHE A 82 2.68 5.87 11.77
C PHE A 82 1.49 5.38 10.95
N PHE A 83 1.51 4.12 10.48
CA PHE A 83 0.36 3.57 9.74
C PHE A 83 -0.89 3.49 10.60
N ALA A 84 -0.79 3.06 11.86
CA ALA A 84 -1.93 3.06 12.77
C ALA A 84 -2.54 4.48 12.90
N GLY A 85 -1.71 5.51 13.04
CA GLY A 85 -2.15 6.90 13.03
C GLY A 85 -2.81 7.33 11.72
N LEU A 86 -2.27 6.92 10.57
CA LEU A 86 -2.88 7.20 9.25
C LEU A 86 -4.26 6.55 9.10
N PHE A 87 -4.45 5.31 9.54
CA PHE A 87 -5.76 4.66 9.51
C PHE A 87 -6.78 5.37 10.41
N VAL A 88 -6.37 5.78 11.61
CA VAL A 88 -7.24 6.55 12.52
C VAL A 88 -7.58 7.93 11.94
N LEU A 89 -6.60 8.62 11.34
CA LEU A 89 -6.81 9.90 10.65
C LEU A 89 -7.83 9.73 9.52
N MET A 90 -7.68 8.69 8.70
CA MET A 90 -8.53 8.43 7.56
C MET A 90 -9.97 8.12 7.95
N GLU A 91 -10.15 7.30 8.99
CA GLU A 91 -11.48 7.07 9.55
C GLU A 91 -12.09 8.37 10.11
N GLY A 92 -11.28 9.20 10.78
CA GLY A 92 -11.71 10.52 11.24
C GLY A 92 -12.16 11.45 10.10
N LEU A 93 -11.45 11.46 8.97
CA LEU A 93 -11.84 12.24 7.78
C LEU A 93 -13.12 11.71 7.12
N GLN A 94 -13.33 10.38 7.17
CA GLN A 94 -14.54 9.73 6.71
C GLN A 94 -15.74 10.16 7.57
N GLU A 95 -15.63 10.07 8.89
CA GLU A 95 -16.68 10.47 9.85
C GLU A 95 -16.98 11.98 9.80
N LEU A 96 -15.98 12.81 9.50
CA LEU A 96 -16.18 14.25 9.27
C LEU A 96 -16.87 14.57 7.93
N GLY A 97 -17.07 13.58 7.07
CA GLY A 97 -17.75 13.74 5.78
C GLY A 97 -16.88 14.36 4.68
N LEU A 98 -15.55 14.46 4.86
CA LEU A 98 -14.68 15.04 3.83
C LEU A 98 -14.68 14.21 2.54
N ILE A 99 -14.62 12.89 2.68
CA ILE A 99 -14.62 11.96 1.55
C ILE A 99 -15.96 12.03 0.80
N GLN A 100 -17.06 12.12 1.54
CA GLN A 100 -18.40 12.31 0.97
C GLN A 100 -18.50 13.65 0.21
N TYR A 101 -18.00 14.73 0.82
CA TYR A 101 -17.97 16.05 0.19
C TYR A 101 -17.19 16.03 -1.14
N ILE A 102 -16.03 15.35 -1.19
CA ILE A 102 -15.27 15.17 -2.43
C ILE A 102 -16.11 14.41 -3.46
N GLY A 103 -16.82 13.36 -3.04
CA GLY A 103 -17.81 12.63 -3.85
C GLY A 103 -18.85 13.55 -4.51
N ASP A 104 -19.50 14.38 -3.71
CA ASP A 104 -20.52 15.32 -4.18
C ASP A 104 -19.96 16.35 -5.18
N GLN A 105 -18.71 16.81 -4.97
CA GLN A 105 -18.03 17.67 -5.92
C GLN A 105 -17.73 16.96 -7.24
N MET A 106 -17.32 15.68 -7.19
CA MET A 106 -17.13 14.87 -8.40
C MET A 106 -18.43 14.72 -9.19
N VAL A 107 -19.54 14.40 -8.50
CA VAL A 107 -20.88 14.32 -9.11
C VAL A 107 -21.24 15.63 -9.79
N SER A 108 -21.04 16.76 -9.10
CA SER A 108 -21.36 18.09 -9.62
C SER A 108 -20.56 18.41 -10.89
N MET A 109 -19.27 18.05 -10.95
CA MET A 109 -18.44 18.22 -12.14
C MET A 109 -18.89 17.32 -13.31
N ILE A 110 -19.25 16.07 -13.03
CA ILE A 110 -19.67 15.11 -14.07
C ILE A 110 -21.01 15.55 -14.70
N LYS A 111 -21.94 16.10 -13.90
CA LYS A 111 -23.25 16.58 -14.37
C LYS A 111 -23.17 17.79 -15.31
N MET A 112 -22.06 18.53 -15.32
CA MET A 112 -21.90 19.68 -16.21
C MET A 112 -21.76 19.29 -17.69
N VAL A 113 -21.57 18.00 -17.98
CA VAL A 113 -21.27 17.48 -19.31
C VAL A 113 -22.42 16.63 -19.84
N PRO A 114 -22.69 16.62 -21.17
CA PRO A 114 -23.72 15.78 -21.76
C PRO A 114 -23.60 14.29 -21.39
N PRO A 115 -24.73 13.56 -21.29
CA PRO A 115 -24.75 12.15 -20.88
C PRO A 115 -23.79 11.24 -21.65
N GLU A 116 -23.60 11.47 -22.96
CA GLU A 116 -22.66 10.68 -23.77
C GLU A 116 -21.20 10.72 -23.30
N ASN A 117 -20.81 11.79 -22.61
CA ASN A 117 -19.42 12.05 -22.21
C ASN A 117 -19.20 11.88 -20.70
N GLN A 118 -20.28 11.68 -19.91
CA GLN A 118 -20.21 11.56 -18.45
C GLN A 118 -19.26 10.48 -18.00
N MET A 119 -19.25 9.32 -18.68
CA MET A 119 -18.38 8.21 -18.32
C MET A 119 -16.89 8.57 -18.46
N VAL A 120 -16.51 9.19 -19.58
CA VAL A 120 -15.10 9.59 -19.83
C VAL A 120 -14.66 10.64 -18.82
N VAL A 121 -15.51 11.63 -18.56
CA VAL A 121 -15.24 12.69 -17.59
C VAL A 121 -15.12 12.12 -16.18
N ALA A 122 -16.01 11.20 -15.79
CA ALA A 122 -15.96 10.55 -14.49
C ALA A 122 -14.63 9.79 -14.29
N LEU A 123 -14.16 9.06 -15.32
CA LEU A 123 -12.86 8.39 -15.25
C LEU A 123 -11.71 9.37 -15.06
N ILE A 124 -11.69 10.47 -15.81
CA ILE A 124 -10.66 11.51 -15.68
C ILE A 124 -10.70 12.11 -14.27
N VAL A 125 -11.89 12.52 -13.81
CA VAL A 125 -12.08 13.13 -12.48
C VAL A 125 -11.64 12.18 -11.38
N VAL A 126 -12.09 10.92 -11.40
CA VAL A 126 -11.72 9.92 -10.39
C VAL A 126 -10.22 9.67 -10.40
N VAL A 127 -9.58 9.51 -11.56
CA VAL A 127 -8.12 9.31 -11.65
C VAL A 127 -7.37 10.49 -11.03
N TRP A 128 -7.69 11.73 -11.43
CA TRP A 128 -6.97 12.91 -10.97
C TRP A 128 -7.21 13.24 -9.51
N VAL A 129 -8.46 13.18 -9.05
CA VAL A 129 -8.80 13.42 -7.65
C VAL A 129 -8.13 12.36 -6.77
N SER A 130 -8.19 11.09 -7.18
CA SER A 130 -7.54 10.00 -6.45
C SER A 130 -6.02 10.13 -6.46
N ALA A 131 -5.42 10.52 -7.58
CA ALA A 131 -3.97 10.71 -7.68
C ALA A 131 -3.48 11.85 -6.79
N LEU A 132 -4.20 12.97 -6.77
CA LEU A 132 -3.86 14.11 -5.91
C LEU A 132 -4.06 13.78 -4.44
N ALA A 133 -5.21 13.20 -4.06
CA ALA A 133 -5.48 12.84 -2.68
C ALA A 133 -4.50 11.76 -2.16
N SER A 134 -4.29 10.69 -2.94
CA SER A 134 -3.35 9.62 -2.58
C SER A 134 -1.88 10.03 -2.69
N SER A 135 -1.57 11.21 -3.21
CA SER A 135 -0.20 11.73 -3.10
C SER A 135 0.14 12.16 -1.68
N PHE A 136 -0.84 12.55 -0.88
CA PHE A 136 -0.62 12.96 0.51
C PHE A 136 -1.00 11.88 1.53
N ILE A 137 -1.78 10.89 1.09
CA ILE A 137 -2.36 9.83 1.92
C ILE A 137 -1.95 8.49 1.33
N ASP A 138 -1.63 7.52 2.18
CA ASP A 138 -1.35 6.16 1.71
C ASP A 138 -2.51 5.63 0.85
N ASN A 139 -2.15 4.96 -0.24
CA ASN A 139 -3.09 4.44 -1.22
C ASN A 139 -4.07 3.41 -0.63
N ILE A 140 -3.68 2.62 0.38
CA ILE A 140 -4.56 1.61 0.99
C ILE A 140 -5.73 2.23 1.78
N PRO A 141 -5.51 3.07 2.81
CA PRO A 141 -6.61 3.67 3.55
C PRO A 141 -7.42 4.65 2.68
N PHE A 142 -6.77 5.39 1.78
CA PHE A 142 -7.48 6.27 0.84
C PHE A 142 -8.46 5.50 -0.06
N THR A 143 -7.99 4.41 -0.68
CA THR A 143 -8.84 3.57 -1.53
C THR A 143 -10.00 3.00 -0.72
N THR A 144 -9.74 2.51 0.48
CA THR A 144 -10.76 1.90 1.35
C THR A 144 -11.88 2.89 1.69
N ALA A 145 -11.52 4.12 2.08
CA ALA A 145 -12.48 5.17 2.40
C ALA A 145 -13.28 5.64 1.16
N THR A 146 -12.69 5.57 -0.03
CA THR A 146 -13.28 6.08 -1.27
C THR A 146 -14.16 5.03 -1.99
N ILE A 147 -14.08 3.74 -1.65
CA ILE A 147 -14.91 2.68 -2.24
C ILE A 147 -16.43 3.01 -2.17
N PRO A 148 -17.00 3.39 -1.01
CA PRO A 148 -18.42 3.74 -0.92
C PRO A 148 -18.79 4.87 -1.87
N VAL A 149 -17.95 5.92 -1.96
CA VAL A 149 -18.17 7.04 -2.87
C VAL A 149 -18.17 6.59 -4.34
N ILE A 150 -17.27 5.70 -4.75
CA ILE A 150 -17.25 5.17 -6.12
C ILE A 150 -18.50 4.33 -6.42
N VAL A 151 -18.98 3.55 -5.45
CA VAL A 151 -20.23 2.79 -5.57
C VAL A 151 -21.42 3.74 -5.72
N GLU A 152 -21.52 4.77 -4.88
CA GLU A 152 -22.58 5.77 -4.96
C GLU A 152 -22.55 6.55 -6.28
N LEU A 153 -21.37 6.88 -6.82
CA LEU A 153 -21.25 7.48 -8.15
C LEU A 153 -21.81 6.56 -9.23
N ALA A 154 -21.49 5.26 -9.17
CA ALA A 154 -21.93 4.29 -10.16
C ALA A 154 -23.43 3.98 -10.09
N GLU A 155 -24.01 4.03 -8.88
CA GLU A 155 -25.43 3.75 -8.62
C GLU A 155 -26.31 5.01 -8.73
N ASN A 156 -25.71 6.18 -8.95
CA ASN A 156 -26.45 7.43 -9.06
C ASN A 156 -27.37 7.41 -10.30
N PRO A 157 -28.71 7.49 -10.14
CA PRO A 157 -29.64 7.37 -11.25
C PRO A 157 -29.60 8.55 -12.22
N GLU A 158 -29.00 9.69 -11.82
CA GLU A 158 -28.84 10.87 -12.66
C GLU A 158 -27.58 10.79 -13.54
N LEU A 159 -26.74 9.78 -13.34
CA LEU A 159 -25.48 9.59 -14.05
C LEU A 159 -25.47 8.27 -14.83
N CYS A 160 -25.01 8.33 -16.08
CA CYS A 160 -24.85 7.13 -16.91
C CYS A 160 -23.48 6.47 -16.70
N LEU A 161 -23.21 6.00 -15.47
CA LEU A 161 -21.90 5.45 -15.09
C LEU A 161 -21.91 3.94 -14.92
N SER A 162 -20.74 3.34 -15.05
CA SER A 162 -20.51 1.92 -14.80
C SER A 162 -19.50 1.75 -13.69
N LEU A 163 -19.79 0.87 -12.73
CA LEU A 163 -18.91 0.64 -11.58
C LEU A 163 -17.52 0.13 -11.97
N ARG A 164 -17.46 -0.86 -12.88
CA ARG A 164 -16.19 -1.54 -13.19
C ARG A 164 -15.10 -0.58 -13.67
N PRO A 165 -15.33 0.33 -14.64
CA PRO A 165 -14.26 1.21 -15.07
C PRO A 165 -13.94 2.29 -14.03
N LEU A 166 -14.89 2.70 -13.19
CA LEU A 166 -14.61 3.62 -12.07
C LEU A 166 -13.69 2.97 -11.02
N VAL A 167 -13.87 1.68 -10.72
CA VAL A 167 -12.96 0.93 -9.84
C VAL A 167 -11.54 0.89 -10.42
N TRP A 168 -11.41 0.70 -11.74
CA TRP A 168 -10.11 0.79 -12.40
C TRP A 168 -9.53 2.22 -12.34
N ALA A 169 -10.34 3.25 -12.56
CA ALA A 169 -9.91 4.64 -12.43
C ALA A 169 -9.40 4.96 -11.02
N LEU A 170 -10.11 4.50 -9.98
CA LEU A 170 -9.66 4.64 -8.59
C LEU A 170 -8.34 3.90 -8.37
N ALA A 171 -8.23 2.64 -8.83
CA ALA A 171 -7.01 1.84 -8.68
C ALA A 171 -5.80 2.51 -9.37
N PHE A 172 -5.96 2.99 -10.60
CA PHE A 172 -4.89 3.70 -11.30
C PHE A 172 -4.57 5.03 -10.64
N GLY A 173 -5.57 5.83 -10.28
CA GLY A 173 -5.39 7.12 -9.62
C GLY A 173 -4.64 6.97 -8.29
N ALA A 174 -5.11 6.09 -7.40
CA ALA A 174 -4.48 5.86 -6.11
C ALA A 174 -3.04 5.30 -6.23
N CYS A 175 -2.83 4.30 -7.09
CA CYS A 175 -1.50 3.71 -7.27
C CYS A 175 -0.49 4.67 -7.91
N LEU A 176 -0.92 5.49 -8.88
CA LEU A 176 -0.05 6.51 -9.48
C LEU A 176 0.21 7.66 -8.50
N GLY A 177 -0.84 8.11 -7.80
CA GLY A 177 -0.79 9.16 -6.79
C GLY A 177 0.22 8.90 -5.68
N GLY A 178 0.31 7.66 -5.19
CA GLY A 178 1.24 7.28 -4.13
C GLY A 178 2.73 7.50 -4.47
N ASN A 179 3.07 7.69 -5.74
CA ASN A 179 4.43 8.07 -6.16
C ASN A 179 4.72 9.57 -6.03
N GLY A 180 3.69 10.40 -5.84
CA GLY A 180 3.80 11.86 -5.82
C GLY A 180 4.53 12.42 -4.60
N THR A 181 4.46 11.74 -3.44
CA THR A 181 5.19 12.18 -2.24
C THR A 181 5.75 11.02 -1.43
N LEU A 182 6.65 11.35 -0.48
CA LEU A 182 7.27 10.37 0.40
C LEU A 182 6.25 9.62 1.29
N ILE A 183 5.14 10.27 1.65
CA ILE A 183 4.10 9.69 2.51
C ILE A 183 2.93 9.11 1.73
N GLY A 184 2.87 9.31 0.40
CA GLY A 184 1.78 8.83 -0.45
C GLY A 184 1.75 7.30 -0.61
N ALA A 185 2.85 6.62 -0.31
CA ALA A 185 2.89 5.16 -0.26
C ALA A 185 3.72 4.66 0.91
N SER A 186 3.21 3.62 1.56
CA SER A 186 3.83 2.89 2.67
C SER A 186 5.21 2.38 2.31
N ALA A 187 5.39 1.90 1.07
CA ALA A 187 6.70 1.48 0.56
C ALA A 187 7.75 2.60 0.57
N ASN A 188 7.34 3.84 0.26
CA ASN A 188 8.25 5.00 0.26
C ASN A 188 8.73 5.32 1.67
N VAL A 189 7.82 5.30 2.64
CA VAL A 189 8.11 5.54 4.07
C VAL A 189 9.01 4.44 4.63
N VAL A 190 8.70 3.17 4.34
CA VAL A 190 9.54 2.02 4.76
C VAL A 190 10.93 2.13 4.17
N CYS A 191 11.04 2.41 2.87
CA CYS A 191 12.33 2.57 2.19
C CYS A 191 13.16 3.72 2.79
N ALA A 192 12.53 4.87 3.07
CA ALA A 192 13.19 5.99 3.71
C ALA A 192 13.61 5.70 5.16
N GLY A 193 12.81 4.96 5.93
CA GLY A 193 13.16 4.51 7.27
C GLY A 193 14.41 3.61 7.25
N ILE A 194 14.44 2.62 6.36
CA ILE A 194 15.61 1.75 6.17
C ILE A 194 16.84 2.55 5.73
N ALA A 195 16.67 3.51 4.81
CA ALA A 195 17.77 4.37 4.37
C ALA A 195 18.33 5.21 5.52
N GLU A 196 17.47 5.77 6.37
CA GLU A 196 17.88 6.58 7.52
C GLU A 196 18.68 5.77 8.54
N GLN A 197 18.30 4.52 8.80
CA GLN A 197 19.08 3.61 9.67
C GLN A 197 20.49 3.32 9.14
N ASN A 198 20.67 3.36 7.82
CA ASN A 198 21.96 3.18 7.16
C ASN A 198 22.71 4.51 6.94
N GLY A 199 22.24 5.61 7.54
CA GLY A 199 22.88 6.94 7.47
C GLY A 199 22.47 7.80 6.27
N TYR A 200 21.53 7.34 5.44
CA TYR A 200 21.05 8.06 4.26
C TYR A 200 19.69 8.71 4.53
N LYS A 201 19.67 10.00 4.84
CA LYS A 201 18.42 10.75 5.07
C LYS A 201 17.76 11.14 3.74
N ILE A 202 16.52 10.70 3.57
CA ILE A 202 15.63 11.09 2.46
C ILE A 202 14.58 12.04 3.03
N SER A 203 14.70 13.34 2.75
CA SER A 203 13.69 14.32 3.17
C SER A 203 12.51 14.36 2.21
N PHE A 204 11.35 14.80 2.71
CA PHE A 204 10.13 14.98 1.90
C PHE A 204 10.38 15.80 0.62
N VAL A 205 11.08 16.93 0.75
CA VAL A 205 11.42 17.81 -0.40
C VAL A 205 12.35 17.15 -1.39
N LYS A 206 13.29 16.31 -0.90
CA LYS A 206 14.22 15.58 -1.77
C LYS A 206 13.50 14.47 -2.55
N PHE A 207 12.51 13.82 -1.95
CA PHE A 207 11.70 12.81 -2.62
C PHE A 207 10.74 13.43 -3.64
N PHE A 208 10.19 14.61 -3.34
CA PHE A 208 9.21 15.29 -4.20
C PHE A 208 9.81 15.90 -5.47
N ARG A 209 11.14 16.09 -5.53
CA ARG A 209 11.88 16.62 -6.70
C ARG A 209 12.18 15.55 -7.71
#